data_AF-A0A952UTZ0-F1
#
_entry.id   AF-A0A952UTZ0-F1
#
_cell.length_a   1.000
_cell.length_b   1.000
_cell.length_c   1.000
_cell.angle_alpha   90.00
_cell.angle_beta   90.00
_cell.angle_gamma   90.00
#
_symmetry.space_group_name_H-M   'P 1'
#
loop_
_entity.id
_entity.type
_entity.pdbx_description
1 polymer ?
#
loop_
_entity_poly.entity_id
_entity_poly.type
_entity_poly.pdbx_seq_one_letter_code
_entity_poly.pdbx_strand_id
1 'polypeptide(L)' 'MAAPTHAATSGAGKLLVRPTWTKGVLSWVTTVDHKRLGLLYIMSAFMFMAVASVEAFIMRLQLMRPEQQLVSPDT' A
#
# COMPACT_ATOMS: atom_id res chain seq x y z
N MET A 1 -28.77 -38.37 -47.30
CA MET A 1 -28.81 -37.02 -47.88
C MET A 1 -28.12 -36.07 -46.89
N ALA A 2 -26.89 -35.66 -47.24
CA ALA A 2 -26.01 -34.60 -46.73
C ALA A 2 -26.06 -34.09 -45.25
N ALA A 3 -24.88 -34.09 -44.60
CA ALA A 3 -24.46 -33.21 -43.48
C ALA A 3 -24.02 -31.82 -44.03
N PRO A 4 -23.40 -30.87 -43.29
CA PRO A 4 -23.29 -30.56 -41.83
C PRO A 4 -23.71 -29.08 -41.54
N THR A 5 -23.30 -28.52 -40.37
CA THR A 5 -23.03 -27.08 -40.06
C THR A 5 -24.12 -26.21 -39.40
N HIS A 6 -23.87 -25.25 -38.51
CA HIS A 6 -22.64 -24.59 -38.04
C HIS A 6 -22.63 -24.43 -36.51
N ALA A 7 -21.44 -24.59 -35.94
CA ALA A 7 -21.07 -24.01 -34.67
C ALA A 7 -21.46 -22.53 -34.59
N ALA A 8 -22.06 -22.13 -33.47
CA ALA A 8 -22.04 -20.75 -33.02
C ALA A 8 -21.60 -20.75 -31.56
N THR A 9 -20.29 -20.85 -31.38
CA THR A 9 -19.61 -20.38 -30.17
C THR A 9 -19.96 -18.91 -30.00
N SER A 10 -20.91 -18.60 -29.12
CA SER A 10 -21.19 -17.21 -28.74
C SER A 10 -20.04 -16.70 -27.86
N GLY A 11 -18.95 -16.31 -28.52
CA GLY A 11 -17.79 -15.63 -27.96
C GLY A 11 -17.98 -14.11 -27.82
N ALA A 12 -19.22 -13.61 -27.83
CA ALA A 12 -19.52 -12.18 -27.78
C ALA A 12 -19.47 -11.57 -26.36
N GLY A 13 -19.30 -12.40 -25.31
CA GLY A 13 -19.44 -11.95 -23.92
C GLY A 13 -18.19 -11.37 -23.24
N LYS A 14 -17.03 -11.28 -23.92
CA LYS A 14 -15.75 -10.93 -23.27
C LYS A 14 -15.18 -9.53 -23.55
N LEU A 15 -15.77 -8.76 -24.46
CA LEU A 15 -15.20 -7.48 -24.91
C LEU A 15 -15.42 -6.32 -23.92
N LEU A 16 -16.43 -6.42 -23.05
CA LEU A 16 -16.79 -5.37 -22.07
C LEU A 16 -16.78 -5.90 -20.62
N VAL A 17 -15.87 -6.81 -20.30
CA VAL A 17 -15.73 -7.30 -18.91
C VAL A 17 -15.11 -6.19 -18.07
N ARG A 18 -15.90 -5.63 -17.14
CA ARG A 18 -15.42 -4.64 -16.16
C ARG A 18 -14.35 -5.29 -15.26
N PRO A 19 -13.12 -4.77 -15.21
CA PRO A 19 -12.11 -5.30 -14.31
C PRO A 19 -12.52 -5.01 -12.85
N THR A 20 -12.75 -6.06 -12.08
CA THR A 20 -13.11 -5.97 -10.66
C THR A 20 -11.86 -6.16 -9.81
N TRP A 21 -11.04 -5.11 -9.68
CA TRP A 21 -9.89 -5.06 -8.76
C TRP A 21 -10.37 -5.00 -7.30
N THR A 22 -10.99 -6.07 -6.82
CA THR A 22 -11.65 -6.14 -5.50
C THR A 22 -10.74 -6.69 -4.40
N LYS A 23 -9.52 -7.13 -4.74
CA LYS A 23 -8.61 -7.82 -3.83
C LYS A 23 -7.17 -7.34 -4.03
N GLY A 24 -6.36 -7.47 -2.99
CA GLY A 24 -4.93 -7.16 -3.00
C GLY A 24 -4.59 -5.74 -2.54
N VAL A 25 -3.29 -5.45 -2.44
CA VAL A 25 -2.74 -4.19 -1.92
C VAL A 25 -3.20 -2.98 -2.75
N LEU A 26 -3.25 -3.12 -4.08
CA LEU A 26 -3.75 -2.09 -4.99
C LEU A 26 -5.17 -1.62 -4.65
N SER A 27 -6.06 -2.55 -4.27
CA SER A 27 -7.45 -2.21 -3.89
C SER A 27 -7.51 -1.35 -2.61
N TRP A 28 -6.51 -1.45 -1.74
CA TRP A 28 -6.38 -0.61 -0.55
C TRP A 28 -5.74 0.74 -0.86
N VAL A 29 -4.70 0.77 -1.68
CA VAL A 29 -4.00 2.01 -2.05
C VAL A 29 -4.89 2.93 -2.89
N THR A 30 -5.70 2.37 -3.80
CA THR A 30 -6.59 3.16 -4.67
C THR A 30 -8.03 3.20 -4.17
N THR A 31 -8.28 3.01 -2.88
CA THR A 31 -9.62 3.05 -2.29
C THR A 31 -10.13 4.49 -2.10
N VAL A 32 -11.43 4.71 -2.27
CA VAL A 32 -12.11 6.00 -1.98
C VAL A 32 -12.96 5.91 -0.69
N ASP A 33 -13.04 4.73 -0.09
CA ASP A 33 -13.77 4.52 1.15
C ASP A 33 -13.08 5.22 2.34
N HIS A 34 -13.78 6.14 3.01
CA HIS A 34 -13.25 6.95 4.10
C HIS A 34 -12.92 6.13 5.37
N LYS A 35 -13.53 4.95 5.56
CA LYS A 35 -13.21 4.07 6.70
C LYS A 35 -11.87 3.40 6.47
N ARG A 36 -11.65 2.87 5.26
CA ARG A 36 -10.35 2.31 4.84
C ARG A 36 -9.27 3.38 4.83
N LEU A 37 -9.57 4.56 4.29
CA LEU A 37 -8.60 5.66 4.26
C LEU A 37 -8.26 6.11 5.68
N GLY A 38 -9.25 6.27 6.55
CA GLY A 38 -9.02 6.56 7.97
C GLY A 38 -8.10 5.53 8.64
N LEU A 39 -8.33 4.23 8.41
CA LEU A 39 -7.48 3.18 8.96
C LEU A 39 -6.04 3.25 8.43
N LEU A 40 -5.84 3.47 7.13
CA LEU A 40 -4.52 3.62 6.53
C LEU A 40 -3.75 4.78 7.16
N TYR A 41 -4.41 5.93 7.36
CA TYR A 41 -3.82 7.10 8.00
C TYR A 41 -3.44 6.85 9.46
N ILE A 42 -4.31 6.19 10.22
CA ILE A 42 -4.02 5.83 11.61
C ILE A 42 -2.80 4.90 11.65
N MET A 43 -2.79 3.83 10.84
CA MET A 43 -1.67 2.90 10.78
C MET A 43 -0.36 3.58 10.37
N SER A 44 -0.38 4.43 9.34
CA SER A 44 0.81 5.17 8.92
C SER A 44 1.28 6.14 9.99
N ALA A 45 0.36 6.84 10.66
CA ALA A 45 0.70 7.77 11.74
C ALA A 45 1.39 7.03 12.90
N PHE A 46 0.86 5.88 13.35
CA PHE A 46 1.50 5.08 14.39
C PHE A 46 2.86 4.52 13.95
N MET A 47 3.00 4.12 12.69
CA MET A 47 4.27 3.62 12.14
C MET A 47 5.35 4.71 12.14
N PHE A 48 5.05 5.90 11.59
CA PHE A 48 6.00 7.02 11.60
C PHE A 48 6.22 7.59 13.00
N MET A 49 5.20 7.59 13.86
CA MET A 49 5.36 8.00 15.25
C MET A 49 6.34 7.09 16.00
N ALA A 50 6.30 5.77 15.76
CA ALA A 50 7.27 4.85 16.37
C ALA A 50 8.70 5.13 15.88
N VAL A 51 8.88 5.35 14.57
CA VAL A 51 10.19 5.72 13.98
C VAL A 51 10.70 7.04 14.58
N ALA A 52 9.87 8.09 14.55
CA ALA A 52 10.21 9.39 15.11
C ALA A 52 10.52 9.32 16.61
N SER A 53 9.82 8.47 17.36
CA SER A 53 10.09 8.28 18.79
C SER A 53 11.48 7.68 19.03
N VAL A 54 11.89 6.72 18.19
CA VAL A 54 13.24 6.13 18.25
C VAL A 54 14.29 7.17 17.85
N GLU A 55 14.08 7.90 16.76
CA GLU A 55 15.00 8.95 16.30
C GLU A 55 15.17 10.06 17.35
N ALA A 56 14.08 10.53 17.95
CA ALA A 56 14.12 11.51 19.03
C ALA A 56 14.88 10.99 20.25
N PHE A 57 14.76 9.70 20.56
CA PHE A 57 15.50 9.09 21.65
C PHE A 57 17.00 9.02 21.34
N ILE A 58 17.38 8.65 20.12
CA ILE A 58 18.78 8.65 19.67
C ILE A 58 19.40 10.04 19.77
N MET A 59 18.68 11.09 19.35
CA MET A 59 19.13 12.47 19.51
C MET A 59 19.31 12.86 20.98
N ARG A 60 18.44 12.38 21.86
CA ARG A 60 18.59 12.61 23.30
C ARG A 60 19.78 11.87 23.89
N LEU A 61 20.05 10.64 23.43
CA LEU A 61 21.25 9.90 23.80
C LEU A 61 22.49 10.67 23.39
N GLN A 62 22.56 11.20 22.15
CA GLN A 62 23.68 11.99 21.63
C GLN A 62 24.05 13.18 22.54
N LEU A 63 23.08 13.78 23.21
CA LEU A 63 23.27 14.97 24.06
C LEU A 63 23.45 14.66 25.56
N MET A 64 23.48 13.37 25.97
CA MET A 64 23.60 13.01 27.39
C MET A 64 24.94 13.41 28.03
N ARG A 65 26.01 13.52 27.23
CA ARG A 65 27.35 13.88 27.67
C ARG A 65 28.01 14.81 26.65
N PRO A 66 28.89 15.74 27.08
CA PRO A 66 29.68 16.53 26.16
C PRO A 66 30.62 15.66 25.32
N GLU A 67 30.93 16.08 24.09
CA GLU A 67 31.83 15.41 23.13
C GLU A 67 31.43 13.96 22.76
N GLN A 68 30.16 13.60 22.88
CA GLN A 68 29.68 12.29 22.48
C GLN A 68 29.60 12.17 20.95
N GLN A 69 29.94 11.01 20.38
CA GLN A 69 29.95 10.77 18.93
C GLN A 69 29.10 9.54 18.55
N LEU A 70 27.79 9.59 18.77
CA LEU A 70 26.85 8.52 18.37
C LEU A 70 26.28 8.74 16.96
N VAL A 71 26.10 9.99 16.55
CA VAL A 71 25.55 10.36 15.23
C VAL A 71 26.49 11.36 14.58
N SER A 72 26.90 11.09 13.35
CA SER A 72 27.73 11.98 12.55
C SER A 72 26.86 13.04 11.84
N PRO A 73 27.32 14.29 11.71
CA PRO A 73 26.53 15.36 11.08
C PRO A 73 26.35 15.22 9.56
N ASP A 74 27.18 14.39 8.91
CA ASP A 74 27.31 14.32 7.45
C ASP A 74 26.68 13.06 6.83
N THR A 75 26.02 12.20 7.61
CA THR A 75 25.40 10.93 7.15
C THR A 75 24.04 10.73 7.79
#